data_AF-A0A9D1RU13-F1
#
_entry.id   AF-A0A9D1RU13-F1
#
_cell.length_a   1.000
_cell.length_b   1.000
_cell.length_c   1.000
_cell.angle_alpha   90.00
_cell.angle_beta   90.00
_cell.angle_gamma   90.00
#
_symmetry.space_group_name_H-M   'P 1'
#
loop_
_entity.id
_entity.type
_entity.pdbx_description
1 polymer ?
#
loop_
_entity_poly.entity_id
_entity_poly.type
_entity_poly.pdbx_seq_one_letter_code
_entity_poly.pdbx_strand_id
1 'polypeptide(L)'
;GKIRQALRSDEFRFFMGVVIVSIVLITCNLWFTGGYFTSLGDTIRAAAFQVSTIISTTGFSSVDFDLWPEFSRFLIVILMFIGACAGSTGGALKCSRVLVVFKCIRREINQVIHPRSVNVVKLDGKVLPEDTLRSILIFFAAYILVVLTAGLVVALDNFSFGTTFTAVVSCIGNIGPGLEMVGPMGNYSAFSLLSKLVLTLCMIVGRLELLPILVLFSKRAWSRS
;
A
#
# COMPACT_ATOMS: atom_id res chain seq x y z
N GLY A 1 -24.36 -8.19 18.32
CA GLY A 1 -23.37 -9.25 18.08
C GLY A 1 -22.13 -8.65 17.43
N LYS A 2 -20.94 -9.04 17.89
CA LYS A 2 -19.63 -8.48 17.46
C LYS A 2 -19.40 -8.57 15.94
N ILE A 3 -19.92 -9.62 15.28
CA ILE A 3 -19.84 -9.82 13.81
C ILE A 3 -20.60 -8.73 13.03
N ARG A 4 -21.78 -8.31 13.50
CA ARG A 4 -22.54 -7.21 12.87
C ARG A 4 -21.86 -5.86 13.01
N GLN A 5 -21.06 -5.65 14.05
CA GLN A 5 -20.28 -4.42 14.22
C GLN A 5 -19.08 -4.39 13.28
N ALA A 6 -18.36 -5.50 13.13
CA ALA A 6 -17.24 -5.60 12.18
C ALA A 6 -17.70 -5.38 10.73
N LEU A 7 -18.81 -6.01 10.31
CA LEU A 7 -19.37 -5.84 8.96
C LEU A 7 -19.97 -4.46 8.70
N ARG A 8 -20.23 -3.66 9.75
CA ARG A 8 -20.75 -2.30 9.59
C ARG A 8 -19.63 -1.26 9.42
N SER A 9 -18.38 -1.61 9.74
CA SER A 9 -17.25 -0.69 9.54
C SER A 9 -16.98 -0.48 8.06
N ASP A 10 -16.90 0.78 7.66
CA ASP A 10 -16.55 1.20 6.30
C ASP A 10 -15.16 0.69 5.92
N GLU A 11 -14.21 0.71 6.86
CA GLU A 11 -12.84 0.27 6.64
C GLU A 11 -12.76 -1.24 6.38
N PHE A 12 -13.43 -2.05 7.20
CA PHE A 12 -13.45 -3.50 7.01
C PHE A 12 -14.10 -3.91 5.69
N ARG A 13 -15.21 -3.24 5.32
CA ARG A 13 -15.89 -3.49 4.04
C ARG A 13 -15.00 -3.12 2.85
N PHE A 14 -14.27 -2.02 2.94
CA PHE A 14 -13.32 -1.62 1.91
C PHE A 14 -12.17 -2.60 1.78
N PHE A 15 -11.55 -2.97 2.91
CA PHE A 15 -10.48 -3.97 2.96
C PHE A 15 -10.93 -5.29 2.32
N MET A 16 -12.05 -5.85 2.76
CA MET A 16 -12.61 -7.09 2.19
C MET A 16 -12.95 -6.95 0.70
N GLY A 17 -13.49 -5.80 0.28
CA GLY A 17 -13.77 -5.51 -1.11
C GLY A 17 -12.50 -5.53 -1.97
N VAL A 18 -11.44 -4.84 -1.53
CA VAL A 18 -10.14 -4.82 -2.22
C VAL A 18 -9.53 -6.22 -2.31
N VAL A 19 -9.57 -6.99 -1.21
CA VAL A 19 -9.05 -8.37 -1.19
C VAL A 19 -9.80 -9.26 -2.19
N ILE A 20 -11.14 -9.31 -2.11
CA ILE A 20 -11.94 -10.19 -2.98
C ILE A 20 -11.78 -9.80 -4.45
N VAL A 21 -11.87 -8.51 -4.78
CA VAL A 21 -11.71 -8.02 -6.16
C VAL A 21 -10.32 -8.38 -6.70
N SER A 22 -9.28 -8.20 -5.89
CA SER A 22 -7.91 -8.52 -6.32
C SER A 22 -7.70 -10.01 -6.55
N ILE A 23 -8.24 -10.87 -5.67
CA ILE A 23 -8.19 -12.32 -5.84
C ILE A 23 -8.89 -12.74 -7.13
N VAL A 24 -10.07 -12.20 -7.40
CA VAL A 24 -10.83 -12.51 -8.62
C VAL A 24 -10.06 -12.06 -9.85
N LEU A 25 -9.54 -10.83 -9.87
CA LEU A 25 -8.80 -10.28 -11.01
C LEU A 25 -7.52 -11.06 -11.31
N ILE A 26 -6.73 -11.39 -10.28
CA ILE A 26 -5.50 -12.19 -10.42
C ILE A 26 -5.86 -13.61 -10.88
N THR A 27 -6.87 -14.25 -10.28
CA THR A 27 -7.29 -15.60 -10.67
C THR A 27 -7.73 -15.64 -12.13
N CYS A 28 -8.58 -14.70 -12.55
CA CYS A 28 -9.01 -14.59 -13.95
C CYS A 28 -7.80 -14.40 -14.87
N ASN A 29 -6.88 -13.49 -14.52
CA ASN A 29 -5.71 -13.22 -15.36
C ASN A 29 -4.79 -14.44 -15.51
N LEU A 30 -4.51 -15.16 -14.42
CA LEU A 30 -3.71 -16.39 -14.44
C LEU A 30 -4.39 -17.51 -15.23
N TRP A 31 -5.71 -17.64 -15.09
CA TRP A 31 -6.49 -18.65 -15.80
C TRP A 31 -6.53 -18.40 -17.32
N PHE A 32 -6.82 -17.17 -17.74
CA PHE A 32 -6.92 -16.83 -19.16
C PHE A 32 -5.58 -16.78 -19.87
N THR A 33 -4.50 -16.41 -19.18
CA THR A 33 -3.16 -16.40 -19.77
C THR A 33 -2.62 -17.84 -19.95
N GLY A 34 -3.10 -18.78 -19.14
CA GLY A 34 -2.75 -20.20 -19.21
C GLY A 34 -1.31 -20.50 -18.75
N GLY A 35 -1.03 -21.77 -18.45
CA GLY A 35 0.34 -22.28 -18.26
C GLY A 35 0.96 -22.17 -16.85
N TYR A 36 0.27 -21.58 -15.87
CA TYR A 36 0.81 -21.40 -14.51
C TYR A 36 0.42 -22.51 -13.52
N PHE A 37 -0.84 -22.97 -13.58
CA PHE A 37 -1.38 -23.96 -12.65
C PHE A 37 -2.26 -24.97 -13.38
N THR A 38 -2.28 -26.21 -12.89
CA THR A 38 -3.03 -27.33 -13.49
C THR A 38 -4.51 -27.34 -13.09
N SER A 39 -4.84 -26.76 -11.93
CA SER A 39 -6.22 -26.75 -11.40
C SER A 39 -6.68 -25.34 -11.02
N LEU A 40 -7.96 -25.05 -11.23
CA LEU A 40 -8.59 -23.79 -10.80
C LEU A 40 -8.46 -23.56 -9.28
N GLY A 41 -8.55 -24.64 -8.50
CA GLY A 41 -8.44 -24.57 -7.04
C GLY A 41 -7.06 -24.11 -6.59
N ASP A 42 -6.00 -24.55 -7.26
CA ASP A 42 -4.64 -24.14 -6.94
C ASP A 42 -4.37 -22.69 -7.35
N THR A 43 -4.89 -22.24 -8.50
CA THR A 43 -4.82 -20.82 -8.92
C THR A 43 -5.47 -19.90 -7.90
N ILE A 44 -6.69 -20.24 -7.45
CA ILE A 44 -7.42 -19.45 -6.45
C ILE A 44 -6.65 -19.45 -5.13
N ARG A 45 -6.12 -20.60 -4.69
CA ARG A 45 -5.34 -20.70 -3.45
C ARG A 45 -4.09 -19.83 -3.51
N ALA A 46 -3.34 -19.90 -4.60
CA ALA A 46 -2.14 -19.11 -4.81
C ALA A 46 -2.44 -17.60 -4.83
N ALA A 47 -3.46 -17.18 -5.58
CA ALA A 47 -3.91 -15.79 -5.63
C ALA A 47 -4.39 -15.30 -4.24
N ALA A 48 -5.21 -16.09 -3.55
CA ALA A 48 -5.74 -15.74 -2.23
C ALA A 48 -4.63 -15.61 -1.18
N PHE A 49 -3.67 -16.53 -1.17
CA PHE A 49 -2.54 -16.47 -0.26
C PHE A 49 -1.69 -15.23 -0.53
N GLN A 50 -1.35 -14.98 -1.81
CA GLN A 50 -0.47 -13.88 -2.17
C GLN A 50 -1.11 -12.50 -2.00
N VAL A 51 -2.40 -12.35 -2.27
CA VAL A 51 -3.12 -11.10 -1.97
C VAL A 51 -3.17 -10.86 -0.46
N SER A 52 -3.49 -11.90 0.33
CA SER A 52 -3.67 -11.76 1.79
C SER A 52 -2.36 -11.40 2.49
N THR A 53 -1.25 -12.02 2.11
CA THR A 53 0.08 -11.76 2.71
C THR A 53 0.61 -10.36 2.36
N ILE A 54 0.41 -9.89 1.12
CA ILE A 54 0.89 -8.57 0.68
C ILE A 54 0.07 -7.45 1.32
N ILE A 55 -1.28 -7.54 1.27
CA ILE A 55 -2.15 -6.49 1.82
C ILE A 55 -2.03 -6.38 3.36
N SER A 56 -1.76 -7.51 4.02
CA SER A 56 -1.50 -7.54 5.46
C SER A 56 -0.06 -7.15 5.82
N THR A 57 0.79 -6.89 4.83
CA THR A 57 2.22 -6.60 4.98
C THR A 57 2.98 -7.69 5.75
N THR A 58 2.54 -8.95 5.60
CA THR A 58 3.18 -10.10 6.26
C THR A 58 4.41 -10.58 5.48
N GLY A 59 4.37 -10.46 4.15
CA GLY A 59 5.55 -10.72 3.31
C GLY A 59 5.90 -12.17 3.06
N PHE A 60 5.06 -13.13 3.48
CA PHE A 60 5.21 -14.52 3.07
C PHE A 60 4.92 -14.69 1.58
N SER A 61 5.61 -15.63 0.95
CA SER A 61 5.34 -16.06 -0.40
C SER A 61 5.24 -17.57 -0.43
N SER A 62 4.18 -18.08 -1.05
CA SER A 62 4.02 -19.52 -1.33
C SER A 62 4.48 -19.88 -2.74
N VAL A 63 4.51 -18.90 -3.65
CA VAL A 63 4.78 -19.07 -5.07
C VAL A 63 5.56 -17.87 -5.60
N ASP A 64 6.37 -18.10 -6.62
CA ASP A 64 7.08 -17.02 -7.29
C ASP A 64 6.13 -16.21 -8.18
N PHE A 65 5.64 -15.10 -7.63
CA PHE A 65 4.75 -14.19 -8.33
C PHE A 65 5.51 -13.24 -9.29
N ASP A 66 6.84 -13.29 -9.33
CA ASP A 66 7.60 -12.55 -10.35
C ASP A 66 7.42 -13.16 -11.74
N LEU A 67 7.15 -14.47 -11.79
CA LEU A 67 6.86 -15.19 -13.04
C LEU A 67 5.45 -14.90 -13.59
N TRP A 68 4.58 -14.25 -12.82
CA TRP A 68 3.19 -14.03 -13.22
C TRP A 68 3.07 -13.00 -14.35
N PRO A 69 1.93 -12.98 -15.08
CA PRO A 69 1.70 -11.99 -16.11
C PRO A 69 1.79 -10.56 -15.53
N GLU A 70 2.24 -9.61 -16.35
CA GLU A 70 2.46 -8.21 -15.97
C GLU A 70 1.26 -7.57 -15.27
N PHE A 71 0.03 -7.90 -15.72
CA PHE A 71 -1.19 -7.42 -15.09
C PHE A 71 -1.27 -7.80 -13.60
N SER A 72 -0.96 -9.06 -13.27
CA SER A 72 -0.99 -9.55 -11.89
C SER A 72 0.12 -8.95 -11.05
N ARG A 73 1.33 -8.79 -11.62
CA ARG A 73 2.45 -8.11 -10.96
C ARG A 73 2.13 -6.64 -10.66
N PHE A 74 1.55 -5.92 -11.60
CA PHE A 74 1.15 -4.53 -11.39
C PHE A 74 0.05 -4.40 -10.33
N LEU A 75 -0.92 -5.31 -10.31
CA LEU A 75 -1.97 -5.35 -9.29
C LEU A 75 -1.37 -5.59 -7.90
N ILE A 76 -0.40 -6.50 -7.79
CA ILE A 76 0.35 -6.73 -6.55
C ILE A 76 1.05 -5.44 -6.08
N VAL A 77 1.70 -4.70 -6.97
CA VAL A 77 2.35 -3.42 -6.60
C VAL A 77 1.33 -2.40 -6.11
N ILE A 78 0.13 -2.33 -6.71
CA ILE A 78 -0.95 -1.47 -6.19
C ILE A 78 -1.36 -1.90 -4.78
N LEU A 79 -1.46 -3.20 -4.51
CA LEU A 79 -1.78 -3.73 -3.19
C LEU A 79 -0.71 -3.41 -2.15
N MET A 80 0.57 -3.31 -2.54
CA MET A 80 1.65 -2.90 -1.63
C MET A 80 1.44 -1.48 -1.07
N PHE A 81 0.76 -0.61 -1.80
CA PHE A 81 0.38 0.70 -1.25
C PHE A 81 -0.77 0.60 -0.25
N ILE A 82 -1.71 -0.34 -0.43
CA ILE A 82 -2.90 -0.48 0.41
C ILE A 82 -2.59 -1.42 1.58
N GLY A 83 -2.30 -0.84 2.74
CA GLY A 83 -2.00 -1.60 3.96
C GLY A 83 -3.23 -2.08 4.72
N ALA A 84 -3.00 -2.85 5.78
CA ALA A 84 -4.05 -3.38 6.66
C ALA A 84 -4.91 -2.29 7.33
N CYS A 85 -5.98 -2.72 8.01
CA CYS A 85 -6.85 -1.83 8.78
C CYS A 85 -6.11 -1.03 9.87
N ALA A 86 -6.66 0.13 10.23
CA ALA A 86 -6.18 0.96 11.32
C ALA A 86 -6.13 0.20 12.65
N GLY A 87 -5.10 0.45 13.47
CA GLY A 87 -4.87 -0.27 14.72
C GLY A 87 -4.33 -1.71 14.56
N SER A 88 -4.15 -2.19 13.33
CA SER A 88 -3.43 -3.45 13.05
C SER A 88 -1.91 -3.26 13.07
N THR A 89 -1.18 -4.37 13.22
CA THR A 89 0.29 -4.46 13.15
C THR A 89 0.85 -4.24 11.75
N GLY A 90 0.00 -4.23 10.71
CA GLY A 90 0.43 -4.05 9.33
C GLY A 90 0.96 -2.63 9.02
N GLY A 91 1.92 -2.53 8.11
CA GLY A 91 2.51 -1.27 7.64
C GLY A 91 1.72 -0.62 6.48
N ALA A 92 2.44 0.15 5.65
CA ALA A 92 1.95 0.87 4.49
C ALA A 92 0.85 1.92 4.77
N LEU A 93 0.29 2.52 3.70
CA LEU A 93 -0.84 3.44 3.82
C LEU A 93 -2.07 2.64 4.28
N LYS A 94 -2.48 2.85 5.53
CA LYS A 94 -3.66 2.21 6.12
C LYS A 94 -4.88 2.31 5.21
N CYS A 95 -5.68 1.24 5.13
CA CYS A 95 -6.91 1.18 4.36
C CYS A 95 -7.86 2.37 4.61
N SER A 96 -8.01 2.81 5.87
CA SER A 96 -8.80 3.99 6.22
C SER A 96 -8.35 5.26 5.49
N ARG A 97 -7.04 5.53 5.41
CA ARG A 97 -6.49 6.72 4.73
C ARG A 97 -6.77 6.67 3.24
N VAL A 98 -6.54 5.51 2.62
CA VAL A 98 -6.83 5.28 1.20
C VAL A 98 -8.31 5.52 0.89
N LEU A 99 -9.20 4.94 1.71
CA LEU A 99 -10.65 5.13 1.56
C LEU A 99 -11.08 6.59 1.73
N VAL A 100 -10.48 7.32 2.68
CA VAL A 100 -10.77 8.74 2.88
C VAL A 100 -10.33 9.56 1.67
N VAL A 101 -9.15 9.28 1.09
CA VAL A 101 -8.69 9.94 -0.15
C VAL A 101 -9.67 9.71 -1.28
N PHE A 102 -10.14 8.48 -1.50
CA PHE A 102 -11.18 8.20 -2.50
C PHE A 102 -12.49 8.93 -2.24
N LYS A 103 -12.93 9.03 -0.97
CA LYS A 103 -14.13 9.79 -0.60
C LYS A 103 -13.94 11.29 -0.82
N CYS A 104 -12.75 11.84 -0.56
CA CYS A 104 -12.40 13.23 -0.87
C CYS A 104 -12.45 13.49 -2.37
N ILE A 105 -11.83 12.64 -3.20
CA ILE A 105 -11.87 12.78 -4.67
C ILE A 105 -13.33 12.77 -5.17
N ARG A 106 -14.14 11.83 -4.69
CA ARG A 106 -15.57 11.77 -5.04
C ARG A 106 -16.33 13.02 -4.60
N ARG A 107 -16.01 13.56 -3.42
CA ARG A 107 -16.57 14.83 -2.94
C ARG A 107 -16.22 15.97 -3.89
N GLU A 108 -14.95 16.12 -4.25
CA GLU A 108 -14.49 17.21 -5.13
C GLU A 108 -15.15 17.12 -6.51
N ILE A 109 -15.22 15.93 -7.11
CA ILE A 109 -15.94 15.71 -8.37
C ILE A 109 -17.40 16.13 -8.25
N ASN A 110 -18.08 15.70 -7.18
CA ASN A 110 -19.48 16.06 -6.96
C ASN A 110 -19.66 17.57 -6.71
N GLN A 111 -18.69 18.24 -6.09
CA GLN A 111 -18.71 19.68 -5.84
C GLN A 111 -18.58 20.45 -7.15
N VAL A 112 -17.72 19.99 -8.06
CA VAL A 112 -17.57 20.58 -9.40
C VAL A 112 -18.86 20.45 -10.21
N ILE A 113 -19.53 19.29 -10.14
CA ILE A 113 -20.79 19.05 -10.86
C ILE A 113 -21.96 19.82 -10.19
N HIS A 114 -22.02 19.84 -8.86
CA HIS A 114 -23.09 20.46 -8.09
C HIS A 114 -22.52 21.48 -7.10
N PRO A 115 -22.19 22.71 -7.54
CA PRO A 115 -21.48 23.71 -6.73
C PRO A 115 -22.25 24.18 -5.49
N ARG A 116 -23.58 24.01 -5.47
CA ARG A 116 -24.43 24.35 -4.31
C ARG A 116 -24.61 23.19 -3.32
N SER A 117 -24.08 22.00 -3.60
CA SER A 117 -24.19 20.85 -2.70
C SER A 117 -23.19 20.99 -1.55
N VAL A 118 -23.64 20.71 -0.33
CA VAL A 118 -22.75 20.59 0.84
C VAL A 118 -22.42 19.12 1.03
N ASN A 119 -21.31 18.70 0.40
CA ASN A 119 -20.85 17.32 0.46
C ASN A 119 -19.89 17.13 1.64
N VAL A 120 -20.25 16.27 2.60
CA VAL A 120 -19.39 15.96 3.76
C VAL A 120 -18.78 14.56 3.63
N VAL A 121 -17.50 14.42 3.98
CA VAL A 121 -16.84 13.11 4.04
C VAL A 121 -17.16 12.45 5.38
N LYS A 122 -17.71 11.25 5.33
CA LYS A 122 -18.02 10.45 6.53
C LYS A 122 -17.16 9.18 6.56
N LEU A 123 -16.73 8.78 7.75
CA LEU A 123 -16.08 7.51 8.02
C LEU A 123 -16.79 6.85 9.21
N ASP A 124 -17.25 5.60 9.03
CA ASP A 124 -18.02 4.86 10.06
C ASP A 124 -19.25 5.65 10.58
N GLY A 125 -19.90 6.39 9.68
CA GLY A 125 -21.07 7.23 9.99
C GLY A 125 -20.75 8.57 10.68
N LYS A 126 -19.51 8.83 11.08
CA LYS A 126 -19.08 10.10 11.66
C LYS A 126 -18.52 11.04 10.59
N VAL A 127 -18.83 12.32 10.68
CA VAL A 127 -18.26 13.35 9.80
C VAL A 127 -16.81 13.59 10.20
N LEU A 128 -15.90 13.56 9.22
CA LEU A 128 -14.50 13.88 9.45
C LEU A 128 -14.30 15.41 9.38
N PRO A 129 -13.64 16.04 10.36
CA PRO A 129 -13.25 17.44 10.29
C PRO A 129 -12.33 17.73 9.10
N GLU A 130 -12.44 18.93 8.50
CA GLU A 130 -11.59 19.33 7.37
C GLU A 130 -10.10 19.33 7.71
N ASP A 131 -9.72 19.62 8.96
CA ASP A 131 -8.32 19.55 9.41
C ASP A 131 -7.76 18.13 9.32
N THR A 132 -8.56 17.13 9.68
CA THR A 132 -8.20 15.71 9.56
C THR A 132 -8.06 15.32 8.09
N LEU A 133 -8.98 15.77 7.23
CA LEU A 133 -8.89 15.50 5.78
C LEU A 133 -7.62 16.11 5.18
N ARG A 134 -7.32 17.36 5.52
CA ARG A 134 -6.10 18.05 5.07
C ARG A 134 -4.84 17.32 5.56
N SER A 135 -4.82 16.88 6.81
CA SER A 135 -3.70 16.11 7.37
C SER A 135 -3.47 14.79 6.61
N ILE A 136 -4.55 14.07 6.26
CA ILE A 136 -4.47 12.84 5.46
C ILE A 136 -3.93 13.11 4.05
N LEU A 137 -4.35 14.21 3.40
CA LEU A 137 -3.85 14.57 2.07
C LEU A 137 -2.37 14.96 2.10
N ILE A 138 -1.93 15.71 3.11
CA ILE A 138 -0.52 16.05 3.32
C ILE A 138 0.30 14.79 3.58
N PHE A 139 -0.21 13.86 4.38
CA PHE A 139 0.42 12.56 4.60
C PHE A 139 0.63 11.82 3.27
N PHE A 140 -0.41 11.75 2.43
CA PHE A 140 -0.33 11.07 1.15
C PHE A 140 0.68 11.72 0.19
N ALA A 141 0.68 13.05 0.10
CA ALA A 141 1.65 13.79 -0.71
C ALA A 141 3.09 13.58 -0.22
N ALA A 142 3.32 13.65 1.10
CA ALA A 142 4.63 13.41 1.68
C ALA A 142 5.10 11.96 1.48
N TYR A 143 4.19 10.98 1.58
CA TYR A 143 4.49 9.57 1.32
C TYR A 143 5.01 9.37 -0.11
N ILE A 144 4.33 9.94 -1.11
CA ILE A 144 4.78 9.88 -2.51
C ILE A 144 6.15 10.54 -2.67
N LEU A 145 6.37 11.70 -2.05
CA LEU A 145 7.65 12.41 -2.14
C LEU A 145 8.79 11.57 -1.55
N VAL A 146 8.58 10.91 -0.41
CA VAL A 146 9.58 10.00 0.18
C VAL A 146 9.87 8.81 -0.74
N VAL A 147 8.85 8.18 -1.33
CA VAL A 147 9.04 7.08 -2.28
C VAL A 147 9.83 7.53 -3.51
N LEU A 148 9.51 8.69 -4.08
CA LEU A 148 10.22 9.21 -5.26
C LEU A 148 11.66 9.59 -4.95
N THR A 149 11.91 10.27 -3.83
CA THR A 149 13.27 10.67 -3.43
C THR A 149 14.14 9.47 -3.07
N ALA A 150 13.62 8.52 -2.29
CA ALA A 150 14.32 7.27 -2.01
C ALA A 150 14.56 6.44 -3.28
N GLY A 151 13.58 6.38 -4.18
CA GLY A 151 13.69 5.73 -5.49
C GLY A 151 14.80 6.31 -6.35
N LEU A 152 14.92 7.64 -6.42
CA LEU A 152 16.01 8.32 -7.14
C LEU A 152 17.39 7.98 -6.57
N VAL A 153 17.50 7.89 -5.25
CA VAL A 153 18.78 7.56 -4.60
C VAL A 153 19.15 6.09 -4.82
N VAL A 154 18.19 5.17 -4.70
CA VAL A 154 18.43 3.73 -4.94
C VAL A 154 18.70 3.44 -6.42
N ALA A 155 18.13 4.25 -7.34
CA ALA A 155 18.39 4.13 -8.78
C ALA A 155 19.86 4.35 -9.17
N LEU A 156 20.70 4.91 -8.29
CA LEU A 156 22.14 5.04 -8.50
C LEU A 156 22.84 3.68 -8.65
N ASP A 157 22.27 2.60 -8.09
CA ASP A 157 22.79 1.25 -8.26
C ASP A 157 22.56 0.66 -9.67
N ASN A 158 21.87 1.39 -10.56
CA ASN A 158 21.61 1.03 -11.96
C ASN A 158 20.87 -0.31 -12.16
N PHE A 159 19.99 -0.66 -11.22
CA PHE A 159 19.05 -1.77 -11.41
C PHE A 159 17.82 -1.36 -12.23
N SER A 160 17.04 -2.34 -12.66
CA SER A 160 15.77 -2.12 -13.36
C SER A 160 14.81 -1.26 -12.53
N PHE A 161 13.92 -0.56 -13.24
CA PHE A 161 12.89 0.26 -12.60
C PHE A 161 11.97 -0.57 -11.70
N GLY A 162 11.60 -1.79 -12.13
CA GLY A 162 10.79 -2.73 -11.36
C GLY A 162 11.42 -3.05 -10.00
N THR A 163 12.67 -3.54 -10.02
CA THR A 163 13.46 -3.80 -8.81
C THR A 163 13.58 -2.57 -7.90
N THR A 164 13.99 -1.43 -8.46
CA THR A 164 14.25 -0.21 -7.68
C THR A 164 12.98 0.34 -7.02
N PHE A 165 11.91 0.47 -7.80
CA PHE A 165 10.65 1.02 -7.34
C PHE A 165 9.99 0.11 -6.30
N THR A 166 9.93 -1.20 -6.57
CA THR A 166 9.31 -2.16 -5.65
C THR A 166 10.13 -2.38 -4.40
N ALA A 167 11.46 -2.28 -4.45
CA ALA A 167 12.31 -2.30 -3.26
C ALA A 167 11.94 -1.16 -2.29
N VAL A 168 11.82 0.07 -2.79
CA VAL A 168 11.47 1.23 -1.96
C VAL A 168 10.05 1.12 -1.42
N VAL A 169 9.08 0.76 -2.27
CA VAL A 169 7.66 0.59 -1.87
C VAL A 169 7.52 -0.53 -0.84
N SER A 170 8.22 -1.64 -1.01
CA SER A 170 8.18 -2.76 -0.07
C SER A 170 8.82 -2.39 1.27
N CYS A 171 9.93 -1.65 1.27
CA CYS A 171 10.60 -1.19 2.48
C CYS A 171 9.77 -0.16 3.25
N ILE A 172 9.24 0.88 2.59
CA ILE A 172 8.38 1.87 3.26
C ILE A 172 7.05 1.25 3.72
N GLY A 173 6.52 0.27 2.98
CA GLY A 173 5.34 -0.48 3.35
C GLY A 173 5.58 -1.50 4.46
N ASN A 174 6.84 -1.80 4.79
CA ASN A 174 7.26 -2.91 5.64
C ASN A 174 6.64 -4.25 5.21
N ILE A 175 6.63 -4.51 3.91
CA ILE A 175 6.03 -5.71 3.31
C ILE A 175 7.04 -6.85 3.23
N GLY A 176 8.27 -6.58 2.77
CA GLY A 176 9.34 -7.57 2.63
C GLY A 176 9.71 -7.81 1.17
N PRO A 177 8.96 -8.65 0.42
CA PRO A 177 9.24 -8.91 -0.99
C PRO A 177 8.79 -7.75 -1.89
N GLY A 178 9.56 -7.47 -2.93
CA GLY A 178 9.24 -6.60 -4.06
C GLY A 178 9.00 -7.42 -5.33
N LEU A 179 9.53 -6.97 -6.46
CA LEU A 179 9.55 -7.70 -7.75
C LEU A 179 10.99 -7.91 -8.23
N GLU A 180 11.15 -8.81 -9.21
CA GLU A 180 12.42 -9.12 -9.86
C GLU A 180 13.52 -9.52 -8.86
N MET A 181 14.63 -8.77 -8.78
CA MET A 181 15.75 -9.14 -7.91
C MET A 181 15.41 -9.10 -6.42
N VAL A 182 14.42 -8.29 -6.03
CA VAL A 182 13.87 -8.24 -4.66
C VAL A 182 12.56 -9.02 -4.56
N GLY A 183 12.26 -9.83 -5.56
CA GLY A 183 11.09 -10.69 -5.61
C GLY A 183 11.06 -11.73 -4.47
N PRO A 184 10.02 -12.58 -4.45
CA PRO A 184 9.81 -13.54 -3.36
C PRO A 184 10.95 -14.57 -3.20
N MET A 185 11.65 -14.89 -4.30
CA MET A 185 12.81 -15.78 -4.32
C MET A 185 14.15 -15.02 -4.44
N GLY A 186 14.08 -13.68 -4.42
CA GLY A 186 15.22 -12.78 -4.53
C GLY A 186 15.76 -12.34 -3.16
N ASN A 187 16.65 -11.34 -3.16
CA ASN A 187 17.17 -10.75 -1.93
C ASN A 187 17.73 -9.34 -2.15
N TYR A 188 17.93 -8.62 -1.04
CA TYR A 188 18.49 -7.27 -1.04
C TYR A 188 20.03 -7.23 -0.96
N SER A 189 20.72 -8.37 -1.13
CA SER A 189 22.18 -8.43 -0.90
C SER A 189 22.98 -7.67 -1.97
N ALA A 190 22.47 -7.63 -3.20
CA ALA A 190 23.11 -6.98 -4.35
C ALA A 190 23.14 -5.44 -4.26
N PHE A 191 22.32 -4.82 -3.41
CA PHE A 191 22.30 -3.36 -3.24
C PHE A 191 23.58 -2.84 -2.59
N SER A 192 23.98 -1.63 -3.00
CA SER A 192 25.11 -0.92 -2.39
C SER A 192 24.82 -0.56 -0.93
N LEU A 193 25.87 -0.20 -0.19
CA LEU A 193 25.75 0.25 1.20
C LEU A 193 24.82 1.47 1.32
N LEU A 194 24.93 2.40 0.37
CA LEU A 194 24.12 3.62 0.34
C LEU A 194 22.64 3.29 0.15
N SER A 195 22.30 2.45 -0.83
CA SER A 195 20.92 1.99 -1.04
C SER A 195 20.36 1.26 0.16
N LYS A 196 21.13 0.38 0.81
CA LYS A 196 20.70 -0.33 2.02
C LYS A 196 20.41 0.62 3.18
N LEU A 197 21.21 1.67 3.37
CA LEU A 197 20.93 2.69 4.38
C LEU A 197 19.63 3.44 4.09
N VAL A 198 19.40 3.83 2.84
CA VAL A 198 18.15 4.50 2.43
C VAL A 198 16.94 3.58 2.64
N LEU A 199 17.02 2.31 2.23
CA LEU A 199 15.96 1.34 2.42
C LEU A 199 15.67 1.09 3.91
N THR A 200 16.70 1.05 4.76
CA THR A 200 16.55 0.94 6.21
C THR A 200 15.83 2.14 6.80
N LEU A 201 16.18 3.36 6.36
CA LEU A 201 15.47 4.57 6.75
C LEU A 201 14.01 4.53 6.28
N CYS A 202 13.74 4.05 5.06
CA CYS A 202 12.38 3.86 4.57
C CYS A 202 11.56 2.93 5.47
N MET A 203 12.13 1.82 5.96
CA MET A 203 11.45 0.91 6.90
C MET A 203 11.09 1.60 8.22
N ILE A 204 12.03 2.36 8.79
CA ILE A 204 11.80 3.14 10.02
C ILE A 204 10.69 4.17 9.79
N VAL A 205 10.74 4.88 8.66
CA VAL A 205 9.73 5.87 8.26
C VAL A 205 8.35 5.25 8.10
N GLY A 206 8.30 4.09 7.47
CA GLY A 206 7.07 3.31 7.33
C GLY A 206 6.48 2.88 8.66
N ARG A 207 7.34 2.51 9.63
CA ARG A 207 6.90 1.92 10.90
C ARG A 207 6.48 2.95 11.94
N LEU A 208 7.17 4.08 12.02
CA LEU A 208 6.87 5.17 12.98
C LEU A 208 5.76 6.12 12.50
N GLU A 209 5.17 5.82 11.35
CA GLU A 209 4.33 6.72 10.57
C GLU A 209 5.06 8.01 10.13
N LEU A 210 4.73 8.47 8.92
CA LEU A 210 5.45 9.54 8.25
C LEU A 210 5.33 10.92 8.95
N LEU A 211 4.20 11.18 9.62
CA LEU A 211 3.93 12.46 10.29
C LEU A 211 4.80 12.69 11.53
N PRO A 212 4.91 11.75 12.49
CA PRO A 212 5.84 11.88 13.63
C PRO A 212 7.29 12.20 13.21
N ILE A 213 7.77 11.58 12.13
CA ILE A 213 9.13 11.82 11.64
C ILE A 213 9.27 13.21 11.00
N LEU A 214 8.30 13.62 10.17
CA LEU A 214 8.30 14.99 9.62
C LEU A 214 8.26 16.05 10.72
N VAL A 215 7.53 15.80 11.82
CA VAL A 215 7.50 16.67 12.99
C VAL A 215 8.86 16.68 13.71
N LEU A 216 9.52 15.52 13.84
CA LEU A 216 10.85 15.44 14.46
C LEU A 216 11.92 16.22 13.70
N PHE A 217 11.85 16.26 12.36
CA PHE A 217 12.75 17.10 11.54
C PHE A 217 12.34 18.58 11.49
N SER A 218 11.18 18.96 12.04
CA SER A 218 10.76 20.35 12.13
C SER A 218 11.45 21.06 13.30
N LYS A 219 12.36 22.00 12.99
CA LYS A 219 13.03 22.84 14.00
C LYS A 219 12.06 23.57 14.94
N ARG A 220 10.84 23.86 14.48
CA ARG A 220 9.79 24.50 15.30
C ARG A 220 9.22 23.57 16.37
N ALA A 221 9.25 22.24 16.17
CA ALA A 221 8.83 21.28 17.19
C ALA A 221 9.80 21.27 18.39
N TRP A 222 11.09 21.53 18.13
CA TRP A 222 12.15 21.55 19.14
C TRP A 222 12.26 22.90 19.87
N SER A 223 11.81 23.99 19.25
CA SER A 223 11.89 25.35 19.81
C SER A 223 10.86 25.64 20.92
N ARG A 224 10.01 24.68 21.31
CA ARG A 224 8.90 24.87 22.26
C ARG A 224 8.99 24.01 23.53
N SER A 225 10.17 23.44 23.81
CA SER A 225 10.48 22.82 25.10
C SER A 225 11.24 23.77 26.00
#